data_AF-E3UST6-F1
#
_entry.id   AF-E3UST6-F1
#
_cell.length_a   1.000
_cell.length_b   1.000
_cell.length_c   1.000
_cell.angle_alpha   90.00
_cell.angle_beta   90.00
_cell.angle_gamma   90.00
#
_symmetry.space_group_name_H-M   'P 1'
#
loop_
_entity.id
_entity.type
_entity.pdbx_description
1 polymer ?
#
loop_
_entity_poly.entity_id
_entity_poly.type
_entity_poly.pdbx_seq_one_letter_code
_entity_poly.pdbx_strand_id
1 'polypeptide(L)'
;MVVGVSMFGFMAHTKQVTADTNQKERIMSQLDDSQIEYVPNELIVSLKATQRISTEKNKPQNLLGVKVMVEKDLTLRTNESDYNKRDQVLLVKLNEEISVEEAVRTFNASDMVNYAEPNYVVELEPLNDVEEPNTTDSLGNRSIILNDPNWSKQANLREISMPSAWEETKGSKDVKVAVIDSGIDYQHEDLSGNVDESLRYDFFDDDTDPMDTMGHGHILPGLLVLKQTTN
;
A
#
# COMPACT_ATOMS: atom_id res chain seq x y z
N MET A 1 -5.99 0.86 -15.91
CA MET A 1 -5.27 -0.43 -15.77
C MET A 1 -4.84 -0.54 -14.33
N VAL A 2 -5.20 -1.62 -13.64
CA VAL A 2 -4.88 -1.81 -12.22
C VAL A 2 -3.53 -2.49 -12.09
N VAL A 3 -2.74 -2.00 -11.17
CA VAL A 3 -1.48 -2.58 -10.72
C VAL A 3 -1.79 -3.18 -9.36
N GLY A 4 -1.78 -4.52 -9.29
CA GLY A 4 -1.91 -5.21 -8.01
C GLY A 4 -0.60 -5.10 -7.24
N VAL A 5 -0.67 -4.58 -6.03
CA VAL A 5 0.45 -4.51 -5.10
C VAL A 5 0.03 -5.24 -3.82
N SER A 6 0.68 -6.35 -3.54
CA SER A 6 0.57 -7.03 -2.25
C SER A 6 1.52 -6.36 -1.25
N MET A 7 1.00 -5.99 -0.09
CA MET A 7 1.81 -5.53 1.03
C MET A 7 1.13 -5.89 2.35
N PHE A 8 1.60 -6.95 2.99
CA PHE A 8 1.37 -7.17 4.42
C PHE A 8 2.49 -6.49 5.22
N GLY A 9 2.10 -5.62 6.17
CA GLY A 9 3.03 -4.79 6.94
C GLY A 9 3.51 -3.56 6.17
N PHE A 10 2.66 -2.52 6.07
CA PHE A 10 3.07 -1.29 5.39
C PHE A 10 3.90 -0.38 6.30
N MET A 11 5.16 -0.24 5.92
CA MET A 11 6.03 0.87 6.31
C MET A 11 5.59 2.08 5.46
N ALA A 12 4.91 3.07 6.05
CA ALA A 12 4.35 4.22 5.33
C ALA A 12 5.45 5.07 4.67
N HIS A 13 5.89 4.71 3.46
CA HIS A 13 6.76 5.53 2.60
C HIS A 13 6.19 5.60 1.20
N THR A 14 5.38 6.62 0.96
CA THR A 14 4.81 6.91 -0.35
C THR A 14 5.89 7.48 -1.28
N LYS A 15 5.81 7.09 -2.56
CA LYS A 15 6.58 7.74 -3.64
C LYS A 15 6.39 9.24 -3.55
N GLN A 16 7.46 9.97 -3.88
CA GLN A 16 7.52 11.42 -4.02
C GLN A 16 6.57 11.92 -5.14
N VAL A 17 5.27 11.82 -4.92
CA VAL A 17 4.28 12.84 -5.26
C VAL A 17 4.02 13.47 -3.92
N THR A 18 4.71 14.58 -3.61
CA THR A 18 4.59 15.40 -2.40
C THR A 18 3.75 14.70 -1.32
N ALA A 19 4.36 13.76 -0.60
CA ALA A 19 3.66 13.04 0.46
C ALA A 19 3.28 14.11 1.48
N ASP A 20 2.02 14.52 1.40
CA ASP A 20 1.46 15.50 2.29
C ASP A 20 1.58 14.89 3.68
N THR A 21 2.32 15.54 4.59
CA THR A 21 2.46 15.09 5.99
C THR A 21 1.08 14.81 6.62
N ASN A 22 0.05 15.48 6.09
CA ASN A 22 -1.36 15.27 6.36
C ASN A 22 -1.86 13.83 6.12
N GLN A 23 -1.29 13.02 5.22
CA GLN A 23 -1.80 11.66 4.96
C GLN A 23 -1.45 10.71 6.11
N LYS A 24 -0.21 10.77 6.61
CA LYS A 24 0.19 10.03 7.82
C LYS A 24 -0.64 10.50 9.01
N GLU A 25 -0.73 11.82 9.21
CA GLU A 25 -1.52 12.37 10.32
C GLU A 25 -2.99 11.98 10.24
N ARG A 26 -3.59 11.96 9.03
CA ARG A 26 -4.96 11.49 8.82
C ARG A 26 -5.14 10.01 9.16
N ILE A 27 -4.23 9.14 8.72
CA ILE A 27 -4.29 7.70 9.05
C ILE A 27 -4.14 7.52 10.56
N MET A 28 -3.13 8.13 11.17
CA MET A 28 -2.90 8.01 12.61
C MET A 28 -4.04 8.63 13.43
N SER A 29 -4.70 9.69 12.95
CA SER A 29 -5.86 10.29 13.64
C SER A 29 -7.13 9.43 13.61
N GLN A 30 -7.17 8.42 12.73
CA GLN A 30 -8.30 7.49 12.63
C GLN A 30 -8.09 6.25 13.52
N LEU A 31 -6.88 6.04 14.03
CA LEU A 31 -6.54 4.96 14.95
C LEU A 31 -6.67 5.46 16.39
N ASP A 32 -7.24 4.64 17.27
CA ASP A 32 -7.18 4.91 18.71
C ASP A 32 -5.77 4.61 19.24
N ASP A 33 -5.32 5.31 20.29
CA ASP A 33 -3.99 5.12 20.90
C ASP A 33 -3.77 3.67 21.37
N SER A 34 -4.86 2.95 21.66
CA SER A 34 -4.86 1.53 22.03
C SER A 34 -4.64 0.56 20.87
N GLN A 35 -4.76 1.03 19.62
CA GLN A 35 -4.58 0.26 18.39
C GLN A 35 -3.23 0.53 17.71
N ILE A 36 -2.46 1.52 18.20
CA ILE A 36 -1.14 1.85 17.66
C ILE A 36 -0.13 0.88 18.27
N GLU A 37 -0.08 -0.32 17.69
CA GLU A 37 0.96 -1.29 17.98
C GLU A 37 2.18 -1.04 17.07
N TYR A 38 3.37 -1.46 17.52
CA TYR A 38 4.57 -1.45 16.70
C TYR A 38 5.36 -2.73 16.93
N VAL A 39 6.14 -3.13 15.92
CA VAL A 39 6.99 -4.32 15.99
C VAL A 39 8.12 -4.07 17.00
N PRO A 40 8.26 -4.90 18.05
CA PRO A 40 9.30 -4.70 19.05
C PRO A 40 10.70 -4.66 18.43
N ASN A 41 11.50 -3.68 18.88
CA ASN A 41 12.88 -3.45 18.45
C ASN A 41 13.06 -3.09 16.98
N GLU A 42 12.00 -2.73 16.24
CA GLU A 42 12.12 -2.31 14.85
C GLU A 42 11.82 -0.82 14.66
N LEU A 43 12.65 -0.18 13.84
CA LEU A 43 12.54 1.23 13.49
C LEU A 43 12.63 1.44 11.99
N ILE A 44 11.89 2.43 11.53
CA ILE A 44 12.11 3.10 10.26
C ILE A 44 13.07 4.26 10.52
N VAL A 45 14.19 4.33 9.79
CA VAL A 45 15.13 5.44 9.90
C VAL A 45 15.43 6.02 8.53
N SER A 46 15.19 7.33 8.35
CA SER A 46 15.63 8.09 7.18
C SER A 46 16.93 8.83 7.48
N LEU A 47 18.00 8.40 6.85
CA LEU A 47 19.30 9.06 6.86
C LEU A 47 19.39 10.04 5.70
N LYS A 48 19.97 11.22 5.95
CA LYS A 48 20.27 12.16 4.87
C LYS A 48 21.17 11.50 3.83
N ALA A 49 21.03 11.87 2.56
CA ALA A 49 21.82 11.31 1.45
C ALA A 49 23.35 11.37 1.65
N THR A 50 23.85 12.30 2.47
CA THR A 50 25.28 12.43 2.81
C THR A 50 25.73 11.50 3.94
N GLN A 51 24.81 10.83 4.63
CA GLN A 51 25.03 10.02 5.82
C GLN A 51 24.69 8.54 5.60
N ARG A 52 24.65 8.10 4.33
CA ARG A 52 24.30 6.73 3.96
C ARG A 52 25.26 5.73 4.60
N ILE A 53 24.71 4.61 5.04
CA ILE A 53 25.45 3.49 5.63
C ILE A 53 25.37 2.25 4.75
N SER A 54 26.27 1.30 4.99
CA SER A 54 26.24 -0.01 4.32
C SER A 54 24.99 -0.79 4.74
N THR A 55 24.37 -1.47 3.78
CA THR A 55 23.21 -2.34 3.97
C THR A 55 23.60 -3.82 3.81
N GLU A 56 24.87 -4.15 4.03
CA GLU A 56 25.37 -5.53 4.00
C GLU A 56 24.59 -6.40 5.00
N LYS A 57 23.97 -7.47 4.49
CA LYS A 57 23.21 -8.41 5.29
C LYS A 57 24.07 -9.00 6.42
N ASN A 58 23.47 -9.16 7.60
CA ASN A 58 24.09 -9.73 8.80
C ASN A 58 25.28 -8.94 9.37
N LYS A 59 25.48 -7.68 8.96
CA LYS A 59 26.56 -6.83 9.48
C LYS A 59 26.00 -5.72 10.38
N PRO A 60 26.34 -5.70 11.68
CA PRO A 60 25.87 -4.65 12.56
C PRO A 60 26.48 -3.31 12.14
N GLN A 61 25.64 -2.27 12.14
CA GLN A 61 26.04 -0.89 11.93
C GLN A 61 25.99 -0.16 13.27
N ASN A 62 26.85 0.84 13.44
CA ASN A 62 26.77 1.75 14.56
C ASN A 62 26.22 3.08 14.05
N LEU A 63 25.01 3.41 14.46
CA LEU A 63 24.34 4.65 14.13
C LEU A 63 24.20 5.47 15.40
N LEU A 64 24.93 6.58 15.50
CA LEU A 64 24.86 7.51 16.64
C LEU A 64 25.13 6.85 18.00
N GLY A 65 26.02 5.85 18.03
CA GLY A 65 26.32 5.09 19.25
C GLY A 65 25.38 3.91 19.50
N VAL A 66 24.31 3.76 18.71
CA VAL A 66 23.36 2.66 18.79
C VAL A 66 23.74 1.59 17.79
N LYS A 67 23.86 0.34 18.26
CA LYS A 67 24.13 -0.80 17.40
C LYS A 67 22.82 -1.29 16.78
N VAL A 68 22.77 -1.30 15.46
CA VAL A 68 21.57 -1.71 14.70
C VAL A 68 21.93 -2.76 13.65
N MET A 69 20.97 -3.63 13.35
CA MET A 69 21.01 -4.52 12.19
C MET A 69 20.13 -3.92 11.10
N VAL A 70 20.63 -3.84 9.86
CA VAL A 70 19.79 -3.41 8.73
C VAL A 70 19.03 -4.62 8.22
N GLU A 71 17.70 -4.61 8.37
CA GLU A 71 16.82 -5.67 7.91
C GLU A 71 16.44 -5.47 6.44
N LYS A 72 16.07 -4.24 6.06
CA LYS A 72 15.65 -3.90 4.69
C LYS A 72 16.06 -2.48 4.30
N ASP A 73 16.54 -2.32 3.06
CA ASP A 73 16.71 -1.00 2.43
C ASP A 73 15.43 -0.63 1.70
N LEU A 74 14.72 0.37 2.22
CA LEU A 74 13.45 0.86 1.69
C LEU A 74 13.61 2.10 0.82
N THR A 75 14.85 2.51 0.56
CA THR A 75 15.13 3.64 -0.31
C THR A 75 14.56 3.37 -1.70
N LEU A 76 13.70 4.28 -2.18
CA LEU A 76 13.11 4.17 -3.51
C LEU A 76 14.19 4.11 -4.60
N ARG A 77 14.13 3.04 -5.41
CA ARG A 77 15.04 2.81 -6.54
C ARG A 77 14.29 3.03 -7.85
N THR A 78 14.44 4.22 -8.43
CA THR A 78 13.96 4.50 -9.80
C THR A 78 15.06 4.24 -10.83
N ASN A 79 16.30 4.61 -10.48
CA ASN A 79 17.55 4.27 -11.16
C ASN A 79 18.72 4.50 -10.17
N GLU A 80 19.90 3.97 -10.49
CA GLU A 80 21.07 4.02 -9.58
C GLU A 80 21.56 5.45 -9.31
N SER A 81 21.48 6.34 -10.31
CA SER A 81 21.91 7.73 -10.17
C SER A 81 20.98 8.56 -9.27
N ASP A 82 19.69 8.23 -9.25
CA ASP A 82 18.68 8.83 -8.37
C ASP A 82 18.76 8.24 -6.97
N TYR A 83 18.92 6.92 -6.86
CA TYR A 83 19.06 6.20 -5.58
C TYR A 83 20.16 6.80 -4.69
N ASN A 84 21.34 7.07 -5.27
CA ASN A 84 22.48 7.62 -4.51
C ASN A 84 22.29 9.09 -4.10
N LYS A 85 21.33 9.82 -4.69
CA LYS A 85 21.03 11.22 -4.35
C LYS A 85 19.89 11.35 -3.34
N ARG A 86 19.13 10.27 -3.12
CA ARG A 86 18.02 10.23 -2.17
C ARG A 86 18.52 9.97 -0.77
N ASP A 87 17.75 10.47 0.18
CA ASP A 87 17.85 10.05 1.58
C ASP A 87 17.64 8.54 1.67
N GLN A 88 18.44 7.89 2.51
CA GLN A 88 18.40 6.44 2.67
C GLN A 88 17.37 6.09 3.73
N VAL A 89 16.37 5.29 3.37
CA VAL A 89 15.34 4.82 4.31
C VAL A 89 15.58 3.36 4.62
N LEU A 90 15.72 3.03 5.89
CA LEU A 90 16.08 1.68 6.36
C LEU A 90 15.04 1.17 7.36
N LEU A 91 14.69 -0.11 7.23
CA LEU A 91 14.18 -0.90 8.34
C LEU A 91 15.37 -1.41 9.13
N VAL A 92 15.47 -1.01 10.38
CA VAL A 92 16.55 -1.44 11.27
C VAL A 92 16.00 -2.13 12.51
N LYS A 93 16.74 -3.13 12.98
CA LYS A 93 16.48 -3.84 14.22
C LYS A 93 17.48 -3.41 15.29
N LEU A 94 16.95 -2.97 16.41
CA LEU A 94 17.70 -2.61 17.62
C LEU A 94 18.17 -3.87 18.34
N ASN A 95 19.27 -3.74 19.08
CA ASN A 95 19.60 -4.71 20.13
C ASN A 95 18.74 -4.45 21.38
N GLU A 96 18.64 -5.44 22.28
CA GLU A 96 17.86 -5.34 23.53
C GLU A 96 18.44 -4.35 24.56
N GLU A 97 19.47 -3.59 24.20
CA GLU A 97 20.16 -2.64 25.09
C GLU A 97 19.49 -1.26 25.13
N ILE A 98 18.61 -0.96 24.16
CA ILE A 98 17.93 0.33 24.05
C ILE A 98 16.45 0.13 23.71
N SER A 99 15.57 0.93 24.32
CA SER A 99 14.15 0.89 23.97
C SER A 99 13.90 1.58 22.62
N VAL A 100 12.79 1.21 21.96
CA VAL A 100 12.32 1.87 20.74
C VAL A 100 12.18 3.39 20.94
N GLU A 101 11.58 3.81 22.05
CA GLU A 101 11.35 5.23 22.37
C GLU A 101 12.66 5.99 22.62
N GLU A 102 13.63 5.36 23.26
CA GLU A 102 14.95 5.96 23.48
C GLU A 102 15.75 6.07 22.18
N ALA A 103 15.72 5.04 21.34
CA ALA A 103 16.36 5.05 20.04
C ALA A 103 15.74 6.11 19.10
N VAL A 104 14.41 6.20 19.04
CA VAL A 104 13.68 7.23 18.29
C VAL A 104 14.10 8.63 18.73
N ARG A 105 14.14 8.90 20.04
CA ARG A 105 14.59 10.19 20.59
C ARG A 105 16.04 10.49 20.22
N THR A 106 16.92 9.49 20.35
CA THR A 106 18.36 9.61 20.04
C THR A 106 18.57 9.94 18.57
N PHE A 107 17.88 9.25 17.67
CA PHE A 107 18.04 9.45 16.23
C PHE A 107 17.43 10.78 15.78
N ASN A 108 16.24 11.14 16.26
CA ASN A 108 15.58 12.41 15.89
C ASN A 108 16.27 13.66 16.46
N ALA A 109 17.12 13.51 17.48
CA ALA A 109 17.93 14.61 18.00
C ALA A 109 19.17 14.93 17.13
N SER A 110 19.46 14.09 16.13
CA SER A 110 20.66 14.20 15.31
C SER A 110 20.39 14.82 13.94
N ASP A 111 21.31 15.68 13.49
CA ASP A 111 21.30 16.23 12.14
C ASP A 111 21.63 15.18 11.05
N MET A 112 22.00 13.95 11.40
CA MET A 112 22.27 12.89 10.42
C MET A 112 21.01 12.25 9.85
N VAL A 113 19.92 12.34 10.60
CA VAL A 113 18.63 11.68 10.36
C VAL A 113 17.62 12.75 9.96
N ASN A 114 16.72 12.44 9.03
CA ASN A 114 15.55 13.29 8.76
C ASN A 114 14.42 12.98 9.74
N TYR A 115 14.17 11.69 9.95
CA TYR A 115 13.27 11.17 10.97
C TYR A 115 13.64 9.72 11.32
N ALA A 116 13.24 9.30 12.52
CA ALA A 116 13.18 7.93 12.97
C ALA A 116 11.84 7.67 13.66
N GLU A 117 11.24 6.52 13.42
CA GLU A 117 9.94 6.15 13.97
C GLU A 117 9.81 4.64 14.19
N PRO A 118 8.93 4.18 15.09
CA PRO A 118 8.62 2.76 15.23
C PRO A 118 8.10 2.16 13.91
N ASN A 119 8.36 0.87 13.70
CA ASN A 119 7.68 0.11 12.66
C ASN A 119 6.26 -0.26 13.14
N TYR A 120 5.27 0.60 12.86
CA TYR A 120 3.89 0.41 13.30
C TYR A 120 3.22 -0.80 12.63
N VAL A 121 2.40 -1.51 13.40
CA VAL A 121 1.53 -2.58 12.91
C VAL A 121 0.20 -1.96 12.48
N VAL A 122 -0.23 -2.30 11.26
CA VAL A 122 -1.55 -1.93 10.73
C VAL A 122 -2.29 -3.22 10.44
N GLU A 123 -3.48 -3.34 11.02
CA GLU A 123 -4.39 -4.46 10.76
C GLU A 123 -5.45 -4.01 9.75
N LEU A 124 -5.71 -4.85 8.74
CA LEU A 124 -6.83 -4.65 7.84
C LEU A 124 -8.12 -4.98 8.59
N GLU A 125 -9.11 -4.09 8.54
CA GLU A 125 -10.40 -4.40 9.15
C GLU A 125 -10.97 -5.67 8.50
N PRO A 126 -11.43 -6.65 9.30
CA PRO A 126 -12.06 -7.83 8.75
C PRO A 126 -13.30 -7.40 7.96
N LEU A 127 -13.44 -7.96 6.77
CA LEU A 127 -14.63 -7.77 5.94
C LEU A 127 -15.81 -8.39 6.69
N ASN A 128 -16.61 -7.56 7.33
CA ASN A 128 -17.87 -7.99 7.90
C ASN A 128 -18.85 -8.21 6.74
N ASP A 129 -19.58 -9.34 6.75
CA ASP A 129 -20.67 -9.58 5.83
C ASP A 129 -21.72 -8.47 6.00
N VAL A 130 -21.66 -7.44 5.15
CA VAL A 130 -22.66 -6.38 5.13
C VAL A 130 -23.90 -6.97 4.45
N GLU A 131 -25.04 -6.98 5.15
CA GLU A 131 -26.31 -7.40 4.56
C GLU A 131 -26.57 -6.62 3.26
N GLU A 132 -26.81 -7.35 2.18
CA GLU A 132 -27.12 -6.78 0.87
C GLU A 132 -28.31 -5.81 0.97
N PRO A 133 -28.17 -4.54 0.59
CA PRO A 133 -29.27 -3.60 0.63
C PRO A 133 -30.35 -4.02 -0.37
N ASN A 134 -31.53 -4.38 0.14
CA ASN A 134 -32.75 -4.63 -0.64
C ASN A 134 -33.16 -3.36 -1.39
N THR A 135 -32.59 -3.12 -2.58
CA THR A 135 -32.99 -2.00 -3.45
C THR A 135 -33.90 -2.50 -4.55
N THR A 136 -35.16 -2.08 -4.55
CA THR A 136 -36.11 -2.34 -5.64
C THR A 136 -35.76 -1.48 -6.85
N ASP A 137 -35.49 -2.16 -7.96
CA ASP A 137 -35.19 -1.57 -9.26
C ASP A 137 -36.32 -0.65 -9.74
N SER A 138 -35.98 0.59 -10.10
CA SER A 138 -36.92 1.56 -10.69
C SER A 138 -36.27 2.44 -11.76
N LEU A 139 -35.12 2.03 -12.33
CA LEU A 139 -34.48 2.77 -13.41
C LEU A 139 -34.53 1.97 -14.71
N GLY A 140 -35.75 1.87 -15.24
CA GLY A 140 -35.99 1.46 -16.61
C GLY A 140 -35.32 2.42 -17.60
N ASN A 141 -34.51 1.83 -18.48
CA ASN A 141 -34.22 2.33 -19.81
C ASN A 141 -33.18 3.47 -19.94
N ARG A 142 -31.90 3.13 -19.76
CA ARG A 142 -30.77 3.81 -20.45
C ARG A 142 -29.83 2.76 -21.04
N SER A 143 -29.53 2.88 -22.32
CA SER A 143 -28.85 1.88 -23.16
C SER A 143 -27.35 1.85 -22.91
N ILE A 144 -26.97 1.27 -21.78
CA ILE A 144 -25.67 0.63 -21.60
C ILE A 144 -26.05 -0.83 -21.37
N ILE A 145 -25.61 -1.74 -22.23
CA ILE A 145 -25.85 -3.17 -22.02
C ILE A 145 -24.98 -3.59 -20.83
N LEU A 146 -25.52 -3.43 -19.63
CA LEU A 146 -25.04 -4.04 -18.40
C LEU A 146 -25.37 -5.52 -18.48
N ASN A 147 -24.39 -6.31 -18.94
CA ASN A 147 -24.52 -7.76 -19.10
C ASN A 147 -24.03 -8.56 -17.89
N ASP A 148 -23.78 -7.88 -16.77
CA ASP A 148 -23.49 -8.53 -15.49
C ASP A 148 -24.77 -9.14 -14.91
N PRO A 149 -24.86 -10.48 -14.78
CA PRO A 149 -26.03 -11.15 -14.19
C PRO A 149 -26.35 -10.70 -12.76
N ASN A 150 -25.36 -10.15 -12.05
CA ASN A 150 -25.49 -9.65 -10.68
C ASN A 150 -25.63 -8.12 -10.61
N TRP A 151 -25.85 -7.42 -11.73
CA TRP A 151 -26.01 -5.95 -11.72
C TRP A 151 -27.04 -5.49 -10.68
N SER A 152 -28.17 -6.19 -10.52
CA SER A 152 -29.20 -5.86 -9.55
C SER A 152 -28.71 -5.81 -8.09
N LYS A 153 -27.62 -6.50 -7.76
CA LYS A 153 -27.00 -6.53 -6.42
C LYS A 153 -25.99 -5.40 -6.19
N GLN A 154 -25.52 -4.74 -7.24
CA GLN A 154 -24.49 -3.70 -7.16
C GLN A 154 -25.06 -2.29 -6.88
N ALA A 155 -25.72 -2.12 -5.73
CA ALA A 155 -26.40 -0.87 -5.36
C ALA A 155 -25.45 0.34 -5.27
N ASN A 156 -24.28 0.13 -4.68
CA ASN A 156 -23.20 1.11 -4.57
C ASN A 156 -22.83 1.77 -5.91
N LEU A 157 -22.72 1.00 -7.00
CA LEU A 157 -22.37 1.54 -8.31
C LEU A 157 -23.47 2.42 -8.90
N ARG A 158 -24.73 2.11 -8.59
CA ARG A 158 -25.88 2.93 -8.98
C ARG A 158 -25.92 4.23 -8.19
N GLU A 159 -25.69 4.16 -6.89
CA GLU A 159 -25.70 5.33 -5.99
C GLU A 159 -24.66 6.37 -6.39
N ILE A 160 -23.47 5.94 -6.81
CA ILE A 160 -22.42 6.85 -7.32
C ILE A 160 -22.57 7.17 -8.82
N SER A 161 -23.68 6.77 -9.45
CA SER A 161 -23.99 7.04 -10.87
C SER A 161 -22.93 6.51 -11.86
N MET A 162 -22.32 5.35 -11.59
CA MET A 162 -21.33 4.74 -12.49
C MET A 162 -21.82 4.54 -13.94
N PRO A 163 -23.08 4.14 -14.21
CA PRO A 163 -23.55 4.02 -15.59
C PRO A 163 -23.35 5.30 -16.39
N SER A 164 -23.72 6.46 -15.83
CA SER A 164 -23.53 7.76 -16.49
C SER A 164 -22.05 8.07 -16.70
N ALA A 165 -21.18 7.72 -15.75
CA ALA A 165 -19.74 7.92 -15.90
C ALA A 165 -19.16 7.07 -17.05
N TRP A 166 -19.65 5.83 -17.23
CA TRP A 166 -19.23 4.95 -18.33
C TRP A 166 -19.72 5.40 -19.71
N GLU A 167 -20.78 6.21 -19.79
CA GLU A 167 -21.18 6.88 -21.05
C GLU A 167 -20.11 7.90 -21.50
N GLU A 168 -19.47 8.57 -20.54
CA GLU A 168 -18.41 9.55 -20.82
C GLU A 168 -17.05 8.90 -21.07
N THR A 169 -16.64 7.96 -20.21
CA THR A 169 -15.40 7.20 -20.37
C THR A 169 -15.36 5.95 -19.51
N LYS A 170 -14.68 4.91 -20.01
CA LYS A 170 -14.33 3.71 -19.23
C LYS A 170 -12.90 3.75 -18.69
N GLY A 171 -12.27 4.93 -18.77
CA GLY A 171 -10.86 5.14 -18.48
C GLY A 171 -9.96 4.90 -19.69
N SER A 172 -8.65 5.00 -19.47
CA SER A 172 -7.60 4.75 -20.46
C SER A 172 -6.62 3.71 -19.93
N LYS A 173 -6.00 2.93 -20.83
CA LYS A 173 -4.88 2.03 -20.49
C LYS A 173 -3.63 2.82 -20.08
N ASP A 174 -3.55 4.10 -20.41
CA ASP A 174 -2.49 5.02 -20.00
C ASP A 174 -2.62 5.44 -18.53
N VAL A 175 -3.84 5.37 -17.97
CA VAL A 175 -4.08 5.63 -16.55
C VAL A 175 -3.85 4.34 -15.76
N LYS A 176 -2.82 4.37 -14.91
CA LYS A 176 -2.46 3.26 -14.00
C LYS A 176 -2.98 3.58 -12.59
N VAL A 177 -3.62 2.59 -11.96
CA VAL A 177 -4.09 2.66 -10.58
C VAL A 177 -3.34 1.59 -9.79
N ALA A 178 -2.55 1.98 -8.80
CA ALA A 178 -1.92 1.03 -7.88
C ALA A 178 -2.85 0.75 -6.70
N VAL A 179 -3.14 -0.52 -6.45
CA VAL A 179 -3.92 -0.98 -5.30
C VAL A 179 -2.94 -1.63 -4.34
N ILE A 180 -2.79 -1.04 -3.16
CA ILE A 180 -1.94 -1.54 -2.08
C ILE A 180 -2.86 -2.27 -1.10
N ASP A 181 -2.78 -3.60 -1.09
CA ASP A 181 -3.66 -4.46 -0.30
C ASP A 181 -2.97 -5.80 0.01
N SER A 182 -3.69 -6.85 0.43
CA SER A 182 -3.16 -8.20 0.66
C SER A 182 -2.75 -8.95 -0.62
N GLY A 183 -2.95 -8.34 -1.78
CA GLY A 183 -2.64 -8.91 -3.09
C GLY A 183 -3.76 -8.70 -4.09
N ILE A 184 -3.71 -9.43 -5.19
CA ILE A 184 -4.75 -9.48 -6.21
C ILE A 184 -4.88 -10.90 -6.75
N ASP A 185 -6.10 -11.41 -6.90
CA ASP A 185 -6.34 -12.60 -7.73
C ASP A 185 -6.34 -12.21 -9.20
N TYR A 186 -5.16 -12.05 -9.77
CA TYR A 186 -5.01 -11.68 -11.17
C TYR A 186 -5.50 -12.76 -12.15
N GLN A 187 -5.94 -13.94 -11.68
CA GLN A 187 -6.55 -14.99 -12.50
C GLN A 187 -8.07 -14.86 -12.62
N HIS A 188 -8.71 -13.98 -11.82
CA HIS A 188 -10.15 -13.78 -11.88
C HIS A 188 -10.62 -13.28 -13.25
N GLU A 189 -11.71 -13.83 -13.77
CA GLU A 189 -12.15 -13.58 -15.15
C GLU A 189 -12.54 -12.11 -15.40
N ASP A 190 -13.04 -11.41 -14.38
CA ASP A 190 -13.39 -9.98 -14.43
C ASP A 190 -12.16 -9.07 -14.43
N LEU A 191 -11.00 -9.56 -14.02
CA LEU A 191 -9.75 -8.80 -14.02
C LEU A 191 -8.94 -9.01 -15.31
N SER A 192 -9.37 -9.96 -16.15
CA SER A 192 -8.71 -10.30 -17.41
C SER A 192 -8.51 -9.08 -18.32
N GLY A 193 -7.24 -8.84 -18.68
CA GLY A 193 -6.83 -7.73 -19.53
C GLY A 193 -6.76 -6.36 -18.83
N ASN A 194 -7.07 -6.29 -17.53
CA ASN A 194 -7.04 -5.04 -16.76
C ASN A 194 -5.94 -4.98 -15.70
N VAL A 195 -5.20 -6.06 -15.50
CA VAL A 195 -3.99 -6.11 -14.66
C VAL A 195 -2.74 -5.82 -15.51
N ASP A 196 -1.87 -4.92 -15.04
CA ASP A 196 -0.53 -4.74 -15.62
C ASP A 196 0.45 -5.75 -15.00
N GLU A 197 0.67 -6.87 -15.68
CA GLU A 197 1.60 -7.90 -15.20
C GLU A 197 3.05 -7.40 -15.09
N SER A 198 3.43 -6.33 -15.80
CA SER A 198 4.79 -5.78 -15.75
C SER A 198 5.05 -4.90 -14.53
N LEU A 199 4.00 -4.49 -13.82
CA LEU A 199 4.08 -3.56 -12.68
C LEU A 199 3.67 -4.21 -11.34
N ARG A 200 3.26 -5.48 -11.36
CA ARG A 200 2.81 -6.20 -10.18
C ARG A 200 3.99 -6.55 -9.26
N TYR A 201 3.80 -6.47 -7.94
CA TYR A 201 4.86 -6.75 -6.97
C TYR A 201 4.29 -7.15 -5.60
N ASP A 202 4.95 -8.10 -4.94
CA ASP A 202 4.72 -8.46 -3.54
C ASP A 202 5.87 -7.92 -2.68
N PHE A 203 5.56 -6.94 -1.83
CA PHE A 203 6.55 -6.32 -0.96
C PHE A 203 6.84 -7.12 0.32
N PHE A 204 5.97 -8.06 0.68
CA PHE A 204 6.12 -8.94 1.83
C PHE A 204 7.14 -10.04 1.51
N ASP A 205 6.92 -10.80 0.43
CA ASP A 205 7.81 -11.88 0.00
C ASP A 205 8.98 -11.41 -0.89
N ASP A 206 8.97 -10.13 -1.28
CA ASP A 206 9.98 -9.46 -2.11
C ASP A 206 10.13 -10.11 -3.50
N ASP A 207 9.00 -10.37 -4.15
CA ASP A 207 8.94 -10.94 -5.49
C ASP A 207 7.87 -10.28 -6.39
N THR A 208 7.69 -10.83 -7.58
CA THR A 208 6.76 -10.30 -8.59
C THR A 208 5.41 -11.02 -8.62
N ASP A 209 5.05 -11.77 -7.57
CA ASP A 209 3.82 -12.56 -7.50
C ASP A 209 2.89 -12.09 -6.36
N PRO A 210 2.06 -11.06 -6.59
CA PRO A 210 1.15 -10.53 -5.58
C PRO A 210 -0.17 -11.33 -5.51
N MET A 211 -0.12 -12.65 -5.69
CA MET A 211 -1.33 -13.48 -5.61
C MET A 211 -1.97 -13.33 -4.23
N ASP A 212 -3.24 -12.91 -4.18
CA ASP A 212 -3.94 -12.75 -2.92
C ASP A 212 -4.23 -14.13 -2.29
N THR A 213 -3.61 -14.39 -1.15
CA THR A 213 -3.83 -15.60 -0.35
C THR A 213 -4.68 -15.34 0.89
N MET A 214 -5.02 -14.07 1.15
CA MET A 214 -5.72 -13.60 2.36
C MET A 214 -7.18 -13.19 2.08
N GLY A 215 -7.50 -12.83 0.83
CA GLY A 215 -8.85 -12.61 0.33
C GLY A 215 -9.38 -11.17 0.43
N HIS A 216 -8.70 -10.26 1.15
CA HIS A 216 -9.11 -8.85 1.26
C HIS A 216 -8.82 -8.09 -0.06
N GLY A 217 -7.63 -8.30 -0.61
CA GLY A 217 -7.15 -7.73 -1.86
C GLY A 217 -7.88 -8.23 -3.11
N HIS A 218 -8.70 -9.27 -3.03
CA HIS A 218 -9.58 -9.72 -4.11
C HIS A 218 -10.79 -8.79 -4.35
N ILE A 219 -11.35 -8.21 -3.29
CA ILE A 219 -12.64 -7.50 -3.35
C ILE A 219 -12.49 -6.09 -3.95
N LEU A 220 -11.46 -5.35 -3.54
CA LEU A 220 -11.28 -3.96 -3.99
C LEU A 220 -10.96 -3.82 -5.50
N PRO A 221 -10.08 -4.66 -6.09
CA PRO A 221 -9.85 -4.66 -7.53
C PRO A 221 -11.09 -5.05 -8.33
N GLY A 222 -11.92 -5.99 -7.84
CA GLY A 222 -13.19 -6.35 -8.45
C GLY A 222 -14.10 -5.13 -8.61
N LEU A 223 -14.23 -4.31 -7.55
CA LEU A 223 -15.01 -3.06 -7.58
C LEU A 223 -14.43 -2.00 -8.54
N LEU A 224 -13.10 -1.95 -8.68
CA LEU A 224 -12.39 -1.00 -9.56
C LEU A 224 -12.43 -1.39 -11.05
N VAL A 225 -12.65 -2.67 -11.37
CA VAL A 225 -12.32 -3.25 -12.68
C VAL A 225 -13.47 -3.97 -13.37
N LEU A 226 -14.69 -3.96 -12.81
CA LEU A 226 -15.87 -4.64 -13.37
C LEU A 226 -15.88 -4.68 -14.90
N LYS A 227 -15.72 -5.89 -15.41
CA LYS A 227 -15.62 -6.19 -16.83
C LYS A 227 -17.00 -6.12 -17.45
N GLN A 228 -17.16 -5.24 -18.43
CA GLN A 228 -18.19 -5.44 -19.46
C GLN A 228 -17.57 -6.25 -20.58
N THR A 229 -18.01 -7.50 -20.76
CA THR A 229 -17.68 -8.26 -21.97
C THR A 229 -18.54 -7.76 -23.12
N THR A 230 -17.93 -7.38 -24.24
CA THR A 230 -18.62 -7.28 -25.53
C THR A 230 -18.48 -8.61 -26.26
N ASN A 231 -19.59 -9.10 -26.84
CA ASN A 231 -19.61 -10.23 -27.78
C ASN A 231 -18.60 -10.09 -28.92
#